data_AF-A0A0N4TEA8-F1
#
_entry.id   AF-A0A0N4TEA8-F1
#
_cell.length_a   1.000
_cell.length_b   1.000
_cell.length_c   1.000
_cell.angle_alpha   90.00
_cell.angle_beta   90.00
_cell.angle_gamma   90.00
#
_symmetry.space_group_name_H-M   'P 1'
#
loop_
_entity.id
_entity.type
_entity.pdbx_description
1 polymer ?
#
loop_
_entity_poly.entity_id
_entity_poly.type
_entity_poly.pdbx_seq_one_letter_code
_entity_poly.pdbx_strand_id
1 'polypeptide(L)'
;MIKITTGISIHVQPQEITLTIGEDKTVRFYTTDNLPSAVDITLMRSDSFDGTPHIFQLDNQTRSANVVITGLQITSHSVLEIQKCNSTKPIDKCPFNDLESAFVRIKVVHSKLLSISIIITGWIYFFAWSISFYPQIILNFTRKR
;
A
#
# COMPACT_ATOMS: atom_id res chain seq x y z
N MET A 1 21.34 12.60 22.13
CA MET A 1 20.63 13.79 21.63
C MET A 1 20.09 13.44 20.25
N ILE A 2 18.85 12.96 20.17
CA ILE A 2 18.21 12.60 18.90
C ILE A 2 17.85 13.94 18.23
N LYS A 3 18.56 14.29 17.16
CA LYS A 3 18.11 15.36 16.27
C LYS A 3 16.80 14.87 15.64
N ILE A 4 15.67 15.26 16.21
CA ILE A 4 14.39 15.18 15.53
C ILE A 4 14.45 16.24 14.45
N THR A 5 14.99 15.87 13.29
CA THR A 5 14.82 16.67 12.09
C THR A 5 13.34 16.65 11.81
N THR A 6 12.66 17.77 12.06
CA THR A 6 11.28 18.02 11.65
C THR A 6 11.24 18.08 10.13
N GLY A 7 11.40 16.93 9.48
CA GLY A 7 11.29 16.76 8.05
C GLY A 7 9.82 16.66 7.67
N ILE A 8 9.45 17.26 6.54
CA ILE A 8 8.10 17.15 5.99
C ILE A 8 7.89 15.69 5.60
N SER A 9 6.80 15.08 6.06
CA SER A 9 6.46 13.69 5.77
C SER A 9 5.27 13.61 4.80
N ILE A 10 5.37 12.69 3.85
CA ILE A 10 4.29 12.40 2.90
C ILE A 10 3.55 11.14 3.35
N HIS A 11 2.23 11.21 3.35
CA HIS A 11 1.35 10.12 3.74
C HIS A 11 0.48 9.71 2.56
N VAL A 12 0.09 8.45 2.56
CA VAL A 12 -0.72 7.86 1.50
C VAL A 12 -1.88 7.12 2.12
N GLN A 13 -3.08 7.37 1.59
CA GLN A 13 -4.30 6.73 2.05
C GLN A 13 -5.13 6.24 0.84
N PRO A 14 -5.54 4.97 0.82
CA PRO A 14 -5.11 3.87 1.71
C PRO A 14 -3.68 3.36 1.41
N GLN A 15 -3.01 2.77 2.42
CA GLN A 15 -1.67 2.20 2.26
C GLN A 15 -1.68 0.82 1.56
N GLU A 16 -2.82 0.16 1.51
CA GLU A 16 -3.02 -1.10 0.81
C GLU A 16 -4.30 -1.06 -0.03
N ILE A 17 -4.19 -1.49 -1.29
CA ILE A 17 -5.32 -1.66 -2.19
C ILE A 17 -5.33 -3.03 -2.86
N THR A 18 -6.53 -3.55 -3.00
CA THR A 18 -6.83 -4.75 -3.78
C THR A 18 -7.67 -4.37 -4.99
N LEU A 19 -7.20 -4.72 -6.18
CA LEU A 19 -7.83 -4.41 -7.47
C LEU A 19 -8.17 -5.71 -8.18
N THR A 20 -9.30 -5.77 -8.87
CA THR A 20 -9.47 -6.73 -9.96
C THR A 20 -8.82 -6.21 -11.25
N ILE A 21 -8.54 -7.10 -12.20
CA ILE A 21 -8.04 -6.69 -13.52
C ILE A 21 -9.04 -5.72 -14.15
N GLY A 22 -8.57 -4.55 -14.59
CA GLY A 22 -9.39 -3.47 -15.15
C GLY A 22 -10.25 -2.69 -14.14
N GLU A 23 -10.08 -2.92 -12.83
CA GLU A 23 -10.69 -2.07 -11.78
C GLU A 23 -9.80 -0.87 -11.50
N ASP A 24 -10.44 0.27 -11.30
CA ASP A 24 -9.79 1.54 -10.98
C ASP A 24 -10.07 1.90 -9.52
N LYS A 25 -9.03 2.26 -8.77
CA LYS A 25 -9.19 2.85 -7.43
C LYS A 25 -8.34 4.08 -7.24
N THR A 26 -8.91 5.05 -6.55
CA THR A 26 -8.23 6.29 -6.19
C THR A 26 -7.41 6.12 -4.92
N VAL A 27 -6.16 6.57 -4.96
CA VAL A 27 -5.30 6.72 -3.80
C VAL A 27 -4.95 8.18 -3.63
N ARG A 28 -5.01 8.65 -2.39
CA ARG A 28 -4.70 10.03 -2.03
C ARG A 28 -3.31 10.11 -1.43
N PHE A 29 -2.47 10.93 -2.04
CA PHE A 29 -1.18 11.36 -1.49
C PHE A 29 -1.41 12.71 -0.81
N TYR A 30 -0.97 12.87 0.43
CA TYR A 30 -1.11 14.12 1.16
C TYR A 30 0.02 14.33 2.16
N THR A 31 0.24 15.59 2.54
CA THR A 31 1.17 15.96 3.62
C THR A 31 0.39 16.70 4.70
N THR A 32 0.70 16.42 5.96
CA THR A 32 0.18 17.20 7.10
C THR A 32 0.98 18.49 7.30
N ASP A 33 2.25 18.45 6.90
CA ASP A 33 3.19 19.55 7.10
C ASP A 33 3.01 20.63 6.03
N ASN A 34 3.38 21.86 6.37
CA ASN A 34 3.23 23.00 5.46
C ASN A 34 4.27 22.91 4.34
N LEU A 35 3.81 22.97 3.09
CA LEU A 35 4.68 22.93 1.93
C LEU A 35 5.14 24.35 1.59
N PRO A 36 6.45 24.64 1.51
CA PRO A 36 6.95 25.98 1.20
C PRO A 36 6.72 26.38 -0.27
N SER A 37 6.58 25.39 -1.16
CA SER A 37 6.37 25.56 -2.59
C SER A 37 5.68 24.32 -3.15
N ALA A 38 5.20 24.41 -4.40
CA ALA A 38 4.66 23.24 -5.07
C ALA A 38 5.75 22.21 -5.38
N VAL A 39 5.37 20.93 -5.31
CA VAL A 39 6.27 19.80 -5.53
C VAL A 39 5.65 18.85 -6.55
N ASP A 40 6.41 18.54 -7.59
CA ASP A 40 6.07 17.55 -8.58
C ASP A 40 6.63 16.19 -8.16
N ILE A 41 5.74 15.21 -8.06
CA ILE A 41 6.05 13.85 -7.63
C ILE A 41 5.87 12.93 -8.83
N THR A 42 6.92 12.16 -9.14
CA THR A 42 6.91 11.16 -10.21
C THR A 42 6.80 9.77 -9.58
N LEU A 43 5.81 9.01 -10.03
CA LEU A 43 5.58 7.64 -9.57
C LEU A 43 6.49 6.66 -10.31
N MET A 44 6.90 5.58 -9.64
CA MET A 44 7.60 4.49 -10.31
C MET A 44 6.63 3.71 -11.21
N ARG A 45 7.04 3.46 -12.46
CA ARG A 45 6.26 2.66 -13.41
C ARG A 45 6.33 1.17 -13.04
N SER A 46 5.22 0.47 -13.19
CA SER A 46 5.12 -0.99 -13.06
C SER A 46 4.43 -1.58 -14.29
N ASP A 47 4.73 -2.84 -14.59
CA ASP A 47 4.05 -3.59 -15.65
C ASP A 47 2.71 -4.20 -15.17
N SER A 48 2.53 -4.28 -13.85
CA SER A 48 1.38 -4.96 -13.22
C SER A 48 0.18 -4.04 -12.96
N PHE A 49 0.42 -2.74 -12.83
CA PHE A 49 -0.60 -1.73 -12.58
C PHE A 49 -0.17 -0.41 -13.23
N ASP A 50 -1.13 0.44 -13.58
CA ASP A 50 -0.86 1.79 -14.08
C ASP A 50 -1.40 2.84 -13.11
N GLY A 51 -0.60 3.88 -12.87
CA GLY A 51 -0.92 4.99 -11.97
C GLY A 51 -1.08 6.27 -12.78
N THR A 52 -2.32 6.76 -12.86
CA THR A 52 -2.68 7.96 -13.62
C THR A 52 -3.15 9.09 -12.69
N PRO A 53 -2.58 10.31 -12.79
CA PRO A 53 -1.44 10.70 -13.61
C PRO A 53 -0.11 10.17 -13.05
N HIS A 54 0.85 9.91 -13.96
CA HIS A 54 2.19 9.41 -13.60
C HIS A 54 3.05 10.45 -12.87
N ILE A 55 2.79 11.73 -13.15
CA ILE A 55 3.39 12.88 -12.49
C ILE A 55 2.23 13.71 -11.95
N PHE A 56 2.27 14.03 -10.66
CA PHE A 56 1.27 14.89 -10.02
C PHE A 56 1.93 15.95 -9.18
N GLN A 57 1.27 17.10 -9.08
CA GLN A 57 1.74 18.25 -8.33
C GLN A 57 1.00 18.35 -7.00
N LEU A 58 1.74 18.43 -5.90
CA LEU A 58 1.22 18.85 -4.60
C LEU A 58 1.34 20.36 -4.49
N ASP A 59 0.20 21.04 -4.54
CA ASP A 59 0.14 22.48 -4.31
C ASP A 59 0.24 22.79 -2.80
N ASN A 60 0.69 24.00 -2.48
CA ASN A 60 0.91 24.42 -1.08
C ASN A 60 -0.41 24.57 -0.29
N GLN A 61 -1.52 24.80 -1.00
CA GLN A 61 -2.83 25.08 -0.42
C GLN A 61 -3.63 23.80 -0.19
N THR A 62 -3.73 22.94 -1.20
CA THR A 62 -4.53 21.71 -1.14
C THR A 62 -3.77 20.55 -0.49
N ARG A 63 -2.42 20.60 -0.51
CA ARG A 63 -1.50 19.64 0.13
C ARG A 63 -1.80 18.17 -0.15
N SER A 64 -2.56 17.90 -1.21
CA SER A 64 -3.03 16.57 -1.54
C SER A 64 -3.35 16.44 -3.01
N ALA A 65 -3.11 15.24 -3.54
CA ALA A 65 -3.40 14.86 -4.90
C ALA A 65 -3.99 13.45 -4.94
N ASN A 66 -4.90 13.22 -5.87
CA ASN A 66 -5.51 11.92 -6.09
C ASN A 66 -4.89 11.27 -7.32
N VAL A 67 -4.51 10.01 -7.19
CA VAL A 67 -3.97 9.18 -8.27
C VAL A 67 -4.91 8.00 -8.46
N VAL A 68 -5.35 7.77 -9.68
CA VAL A 68 -6.16 6.61 -10.06
C VAL A 68 -5.21 5.48 -10.44
N ILE A 69 -5.35 4.35 -9.75
CA ILE A 69 -4.56 3.15 -9.99
C ILE A 69 -5.45 2.12 -10.66
N THR A 70 -4.97 1.59 -11.78
CA THR A 70 -5.67 0.62 -12.63
C THR A 70 -4.89 -0.70 -12.64
N GLY A 71 -5.58 -1.83 -12.43
CA GLY A 71 -4.95 -3.15 -12.43
C GLY A 71 -4.79 -3.72 -13.83
N LEU A 72 -3.56 -3.96 -14.29
CA LEU A 72 -3.29 -4.49 -15.64
C LEU A 72 -3.07 -6.01 -15.64
N GLN A 73 -2.23 -6.51 -14.73
CA GLN A 73 -1.85 -7.92 -14.66
C GLN A 73 -1.94 -8.44 -13.23
N ILE A 74 -2.21 -9.74 -13.09
CA ILE A 74 -2.34 -10.42 -11.79
C ILE A 74 -0.99 -10.33 -11.05
N THR A 75 -1.02 -9.77 -9.84
CA THR A 75 0.16 -9.70 -8.97
C THR A 75 -0.24 -9.84 -7.50
N SER A 76 0.52 -10.66 -6.77
CA SER A 76 0.29 -10.92 -5.34
C SER A 76 0.96 -9.88 -4.45
N HIS A 77 2.01 -9.23 -4.93
CA HIS A 77 2.74 -8.21 -4.20
C HIS A 77 3.41 -7.24 -5.17
N SER A 78 2.85 -6.05 -5.28
CA SER A 78 3.45 -4.94 -6.02
C SER A 78 3.38 -3.69 -5.16
N VAL A 79 4.35 -2.80 -5.33
CA VAL A 79 4.46 -1.58 -4.53
C VAL A 79 4.56 -0.40 -5.47
N LEU A 80 3.68 0.58 -5.27
CA LEU A 80 3.80 1.88 -5.91
C LEU A 80 4.62 2.80 -5.01
N GLU A 81 5.80 3.14 -5.50
CA GLU A 81 6.78 3.98 -4.83
C GLU A 81 6.95 5.29 -5.59
N ILE A 82 7.48 6.29 -4.89
CA ILE A 82 7.85 7.57 -5.48
C ILE A 82 9.25 7.45 -6.08
N GLN A 83 9.39 7.64 -7.38
CA GLN A 83 10.68 7.53 -8.07
C GLN A 83 11.51 8.81 -7.94
N LYS A 84 10.86 9.96 -8.13
CA LYS A 84 11.51 11.28 -8.12
C LYS A 84 10.57 12.31 -7.51
N CYS A 85 11.16 13.31 -6.87
CA CYS A 85 10.44 14.49 -6.45
C CYS A 85 11.25 15.73 -6.86
N ASN A 86 10.59 16.71 -7.47
CA ASN A 86 11.18 17.97 -7.89
C ASN A 86 10.37 19.12 -7.29
N SER A 87 11.03 20.10 -6.68
CA SER A 87 10.36 21.27 -6.12
C SER A 87 10.54 22.49 -7.03
N THR A 88 9.51 23.32 -7.15
CA THR A 88 9.62 24.59 -7.88
C THR A 88 10.53 25.60 -7.16
N LYS A 89 10.61 25.56 -5.82
CA LYS A 89 11.43 26.48 -5.01
C LYS A 89 11.81 25.84 -3.65
N PRO A 90 13.10 25.62 -3.33
CA PRO A 90 14.28 25.75 -4.19
C PRO A 90 14.32 24.65 -5.27
N ILE A 91 14.85 25.01 -6.44
CA ILE A 91 14.93 24.13 -7.62
C ILE A 91 15.66 22.84 -7.24
N ASP A 92 15.06 21.70 -7.61
CA ASP A 92 15.61 20.34 -7.48
C ASP A 92 15.95 19.87 -6.05
N LYS A 93 15.41 20.52 -5.01
CA LYS A 93 15.51 20.01 -3.63
C LYS A 93 14.16 19.50 -3.12
N CYS A 94 14.06 18.20 -2.87
CA CYS A 94 12.91 17.62 -2.20
C CYS A 94 12.79 18.15 -0.76
N PRO A 95 11.62 18.66 -0.35
CA PRO A 95 11.37 19.06 1.03
C PRO A 95 11.10 17.87 1.95
N PHE A 96 10.84 16.68 1.38
CA PHE A 96 10.55 15.46 2.12
C PHE A 96 11.83 14.76 2.57
N ASN A 97 11.88 14.36 3.85
CA ASN A 97 13.01 13.60 4.38
C ASN A 97 12.87 12.09 4.15
N ASP A 98 11.64 11.55 4.27
CA ASP A 98 11.38 10.11 4.26
C ASP A 98 10.40 9.73 3.12
N LEU A 99 10.87 9.82 1.87
CA LEU A 99 10.09 9.41 0.69
C LEU A 99 9.80 7.90 0.67
N GLU A 100 10.70 7.09 1.24
CA GLU A 100 10.57 5.63 1.30
C GLU A 100 9.39 5.18 2.18
N SER A 101 8.86 6.04 3.04
CA SER A 101 7.71 5.71 3.89
C SER A 101 6.36 5.85 3.15
N ALA A 102 6.34 6.57 2.03
CA ALA A 102 5.14 6.84 1.23
C ALA A 102 5.03 5.88 0.05
N PHE A 103 4.59 4.67 0.35
CA PHE A 103 4.31 3.64 -0.65
C PHE A 103 2.89 3.09 -0.51
N VAL A 104 2.37 2.55 -1.62
CA VAL A 104 1.08 1.85 -1.66
C VAL A 104 1.33 0.40 -2.01
N ARG A 105 0.83 -0.52 -1.19
CA ARG A 105 0.82 -1.95 -1.52
C ARG A 105 -0.36 -2.25 -2.42
N ILE A 106 -0.07 -2.80 -3.59
CA ILE A 106 -1.06 -3.09 -4.62
C ILE A 106 -1.08 -4.59 -4.83
N LYS A 107 -2.30 -5.14 -4.77
CA LYS A 107 -2.60 -6.53 -5.08
C LYS A 107 -3.61 -6.54 -6.22
N VAL A 108 -3.24 -7.14 -7.34
CA VAL A 108 -4.14 -7.31 -8.48
C VAL A 108 -4.56 -8.76 -8.54
N VAL A 109 -5.84 -9.02 -8.31
CA VAL A 109 -6.42 -10.35 -8.32
C VAL A 109 -7.28 -10.54 -9.57
N HIS A 110 -7.40 -11.79 -10.04
CA HIS A 110 -8.29 -12.06 -11.16
C HIS A 110 -9.77 -11.85 -10.77
N SER A 111 -10.15 -12.35 -9.58
CA SER A 111 -11.49 -12.19 -9.04
C SER A 111 -11.47 -12.16 -7.51
N LYS A 112 -12.23 -11.24 -6.92
CA LYS A 112 -12.42 -11.16 -5.47
C LYS A 112 -13.12 -12.39 -4.92
N LEU A 113 -14.07 -12.97 -5.68
CA LEU A 113 -14.81 -14.15 -5.24
C LEU A 113 -13.88 -15.35 -5.03
N LEU A 114 -12.97 -15.59 -5.99
CA LEU A 114 -12.01 -16.68 -5.90
C LEU A 114 -11.10 -16.53 -4.68
N SER A 115 -10.60 -15.32 -4.42
CA SER A 115 -9.77 -15.04 -3.24
C SER A 115 -10.52 -15.32 -1.93
N ILE A 116 -11.80 -14.94 -1.85
CA ILE A 116 -12.63 -15.17 -0.67
C ILE A 116 -12.91 -16.66 -0.49
N SER A 117 -13.21 -17.40 -1.57
CA SER A 117 -13.43 -18.84 -1.52
C SER A 117 -12.23 -19.59 -0.97
N ILE A 118 -11.01 -19.24 -1.39
CA ILE A 118 -9.77 -19.85 -0.88
C ILE A 118 -9.63 -19.64 0.63
N ILE A 119 -9.90 -18.43 1.12
CA ILE A 119 -9.85 -18.10 2.55
C ILE A 119 -10.87 -18.93 3.34
N ILE A 120 -12.10 -19.05 2.83
CA ILE A 120 -13.16 -19.84 3.46
C ILE A 120 -12.76 -21.32 3.56
N THR A 121 -12.26 -21.90 2.46
CA THR A 121 -11.79 -23.29 2.46
C THR A 121 -10.64 -23.51 3.45
N GLY A 122 -9.71 -22.54 3.55
CA GLY A 122 -8.64 -22.58 4.55
C GLY A 122 -9.14 -22.62 5.99
N TRP A 123 -10.16 -21.82 6.32
CA TRP A 123 -10.77 -21.84 7.66
C TRP A 123 -11.51 -23.13 7.95
N ILE A 124 -12.26 -23.68 6.99
CA ILE A 124 -12.93 -24.98 7.14
C ILE A 124 -11.91 -26.09 7.43
N TYR A 125 -10.81 -26.10 6.68
CA TYR A 125 -9.72 -27.05 6.90
C TYR A 125 -9.09 -26.87 8.28
N PHE A 126 -8.84 -25.64 8.73
CA PHE A 126 -8.32 -25.34 10.06
C PHE A 126 -9.22 -25.88 11.19
N PHE A 127 -10.54 -25.71 11.06
CA PHE A 127 -11.50 -26.28 12.01
C PHE A 127 -11.52 -27.80 12.00
N ALA A 128 -11.56 -28.42 10.81
CA ALA A 128 -11.54 -29.88 10.68
C ALA A 128 -10.26 -30.47 11.29
N TRP A 129 -9.11 -29.85 11.04
CA TRP A 129 -7.84 -30.22 11.63
C TRP A 129 -7.88 -30.09 13.16
N SER A 130 -8.38 -28.97 13.68
CA SER A 130 -8.49 -28.76 15.13
C SER A 130 -9.36 -29.84 15.80
N ILE A 131 -10.51 -30.17 15.22
CA ILE A 131 -11.41 -31.20 15.74
C ILE A 131 -10.74 -32.59 15.72
N SER A 132 -9.94 -32.90 14.70
CA SER A 132 -9.22 -34.17 14.61
C SER A 132 -8.09 -34.29 15.64
N PHE A 133 -7.31 -33.23 15.84
CA PHE A 133 -6.06 -33.30 16.60
C PHE A 133 -6.18 -32.87 18.07
N TYR A 134 -7.03 -31.90 18.42
CA TYR A 134 -7.16 -31.47 19.82
C TYR A 134 -7.61 -32.58 20.78
N PRO A 135 -8.57 -33.44 20.43
CA PRO A 135 -8.94 -34.57 21.30
C PRO A 135 -7.77 -35.52 21.55
N GLN A 136 -6.94 -35.77 20.53
CA GLN A 136 -5.75 -36.62 20.65
C GLN A 136 -4.72 -36.01 21.60
N ILE A 137 -4.51 -34.70 21.54
CA ILE A 137 -3.61 -33.97 22.46
C ILE A 137 -4.13 -34.06 23.90
N ILE A 138 -5.43 -33.83 24.11
CA ILE A 138 -6.04 -33.89 25.45
C ILE A 138 -5.87 -35.30 26.04
N LEU A 139 -6.21 -36.35 25.29
CA LEU A 139 -6.05 -37.74 25.72
C LEU A 139 -4.60 -38.08 26.08
N ASN A 140 -3.63 -37.58 25.31
CA ASN A 140 -2.21 -37.77 25.60
C ASN A 140 -1.75 -37.02 26.85
N PHE A 141 -2.28 -35.82 27.11
CA PHE A 141 -1.97 -35.05 28.32
C PHE A 141 -2.53 -35.72 29.58
N THR A 142 -3.75 -36.26 29.50
CA THR A 142 -4.38 -37.03 30.60
C THR A 142 -3.62 -38.32 30.90
N ARG A 143 -2.97 -38.94 29.91
CA ARG A 143 -2.18 -40.17 30.12
C ARG A 143 -0.77 -39.94 30.66
N LYS A 144 -0.21 -38.73 30.52
CA LYS A 144 1.13 -38.36 31.03
C LYS A 144 1.09 -37.64 32.38
N ARG A 145 -0.08 -37.17 32.81
CA ARG A 145 -0.33 -36.71 34.19
C ARG A 145 -0.68 -37.92 35.06
#